data_AF-A0A3N9WYX7-F1
#
_entry.id   AF-A0A3N9WYX7-F1
#
_cell.length_a   1.000
_cell.length_b   1.000
_cell.length_c   1.000
_cell.angle_alpha   90.00
_cell.angle_beta   90.00
_cell.angle_gamma   90.00
#
_symmetry.space_group_name_H-M   'P 1'
#
loop_
_entity.id
_entity.type
_entity.pdbx_description
1 polymer ?
#
loop_
_entity_poly.entity_id
_entity_poly.type
_entity_poly.pdbx_seq_one_letter_code
_entity_poly.pdbx_strand_id
1 'polypeptide(L)'
;MITEHVRDAAATAFVFGFFATSWFGWAQEAPPKPWRPVLIAGSVLALLTAAAGALLAWRHWSDGTAFDADTSPTFGIVVGIEFGVAAVGAGVLALLRRNELAAPWVALVVGVHLFPVAALIDYPLIYVVAALVTVVAVAAVPVARARAVTVSAVVGLGTGGVLLVAAVSSLLIALLGY
;
A
#
# COMPACT_ATOMS: atom_id res chain seq x y z
N MET A 1 -12.57 17.67 7.65
CA MET A 1 -12.58 17.00 6.34
C MET A 1 -11.64 15.80 6.41
N ILE A 2 -11.84 14.78 5.57
CA ILE A 2 -10.97 13.58 5.58
C ILE A 2 -9.59 13.89 4.94
N THR A 3 -9.51 14.89 4.06
CA THR A 3 -8.28 15.47 3.48
C THR A 3 -8.58 16.92 3.08
N GLU A 4 -7.58 17.80 3.13
CA GLU A 4 -7.71 19.22 2.74
C GLU A 4 -7.75 19.42 1.22
N HIS A 5 -7.15 18.51 0.45
CA HIS A 5 -6.93 18.70 -0.98
C HIS A 5 -7.41 17.51 -1.83
N VAL A 6 -8.22 17.80 -2.87
CA VAL A 6 -8.66 16.80 -3.88
C VAL A 6 -7.46 16.05 -4.46
N ARG A 7 -6.40 16.80 -4.79
CA ARG A 7 -5.20 16.27 -5.43
C ARG A 7 -4.54 15.19 -4.59
N ASP A 8 -4.51 15.36 -3.27
CA ASP A 8 -3.87 14.40 -2.36
C ASP A 8 -4.71 13.13 -2.21
N ALA A 9 -6.05 13.25 -2.18
CA ALA A 9 -6.94 12.10 -2.26
C ALA A 9 -6.79 11.33 -3.57
N ALA A 10 -6.74 12.03 -4.71
CA ALA A 10 -6.55 11.43 -6.02
C ALA A 10 -5.17 10.76 -6.17
N ALA A 11 -4.11 11.41 -5.69
CA ALA A 11 -2.76 10.86 -5.66
C ALA A 11 -2.67 9.63 -4.75
N THR A 12 -3.33 9.66 -3.59
CA THR A 12 -3.42 8.49 -2.69
C THR A 12 -4.14 7.33 -3.37
N ALA A 13 -5.23 7.59 -4.09
CA ALA A 13 -5.92 6.56 -4.88
C ALA A 13 -5.00 5.94 -5.94
N PHE A 14 -4.21 6.76 -6.64
CA PHE A 14 -3.20 6.29 -7.58
C PHE A 14 -2.17 5.38 -6.91
N VAL A 15 -1.51 5.88 -5.86
CA VAL A 15 -0.41 5.21 -5.18
C VAL A 15 -0.87 3.89 -4.57
N PHE A 16 -1.96 3.90 -3.79
CA PHE A 16 -2.47 2.69 -3.16
C PHE A 16 -3.03 1.70 -4.19
N GLY A 17 -3.66 2.16 -5.27
CA GLY A 17 -4.09 1.28 -6.35
C GLY A 17 -2.91 0.58 -7.02
N PHE A 18 -1.85 1.31 -7.35
CA PHE A 18 -0.64 0.74 -7.94
C PHE A 18 0.00 -0.32 -7.03
N PHE A 19 0.22 0.02 -5.76
CA PHE A 19 0.83 -0.92 -4.81
C PHE A 19 -0.10 -2.10 -4.51
N ALA A 20 -1.42 -1.91 -4.42
CA ALA A 20 -2.37 -3.01 -4.26
C ALA A 20 -2.23 -4.03 -5.40
N THR A 21 -2.07 -3.60 -6.65
CA THR A 21 -1.79 -4.49 -7.78
C THR A 21 -0.50 -5.28 -7.58
N SER A 22 0.59 -4.64 -7.10
CA SER A 22 1.85 -5.33 -6.80
C SER A 22 1.70 -6.38 -5.67
N TRP A 23 0.97 -6.05 -4.61
CA TRP A 23 0.72 -6.96 -3.49
C TRP A 23 -0.16 -8.15 -3.88
N PHE A 24 -1.16 -7.95 -4.73
CA PHE A 24 -1.89 -9.06 -5.33
C PHE A 24 -1.00 -9.91 -6.25
N GLY A 25 0.04 -9.33 -6.86
CA GLY A 25 1.08 -10.07 -7.59
C GLY A 25 1.88 -11.01 -6.68
N TRP A 26 2.31 -10.54 -5.52
CA TRP A 26 2.91 -11.40 -4.49
C TRP A 26 1.96 -12.49 -4.00
N ALA A 27 0.67 -12.16 -3.91
CA ALA A 27 -0.35 -13.12 -3.53
C ALA A 27 -0.48 -14.31 -4.51
N GLN A 28 0.07 -14.21 -5.73
CA GLN A 28 0.09 -15.28 -6.73
C GLN A 28 1.16 -16.36 -6.47
N GLU A 29 1.96 -16.25 -5.42
CA GLU A 29 2.89 -17.32 -5.03
C GLU A 29 2.13 -18.54 -4.49
N ALA A 30 1.86 -19.51 -5.37
CA ALA A 30 1.14 -20.75 -5.07
C ALA A 30 -0.17 -20.58 -4.26
N PRO A 31 -1.08 -19.65 -4.65
CA PRO A 31 -2.32 -19.43 -3.92
C PRO A 31 -3.25 -20.64 -4.04
N PRO A 32 -4.10 -20.88 -3.03
CA PRO A 32 -5.24 -21.77 -3.16
C PRO A 32 -6.04 -21.46 -4.43
N LYS A 33 -6.47 -22.50 -5.15
CA LYS A 33 -7.24 -22.35 -6.40
C LYS A 33 -8.44 -21.38 -6.28
N PRO A 34 -9.23 -21.40 -5.18
CA PRO A 34 -10.36 -20.48 -5.02
C PRO A 34 -9.97 -18.99 -4.91
N TRP A 35 -8.72 -18.68 -4.56
CA TRP A 35 -8.26 -17.29 -4.41
C TRP A 35 -7.96 -16.65 -5.74
N ARG A 36 -7.56 -17.42 -6.75
CA ARG A 36 -7.16 -16.92 -8.08
C ARG A 36 -8.16 -15.93 -8.69
N PRO A 37 -9.48 -16.21 -8.79
CA PRO A 37 -10.42 -15.23 -9.35
C PRO A 37 -10.49 -13.95 -8.52
N VAL A 38 -10.43 -14.05 -7.19
CA VAL A 38 -10.43 -12.89 -6.29
C VAL A 38 -9.17 -12.04 -6.49
N LEU A 39 -8.01 -12.67 -6.59
CA LEU A 39 -6.75 -11.99 -6.83
C LEU A 39 -6.71 -11.30 -8.19
N ILE A 40 -7.22 -11.96 -9.24
CA ILE A 40 -7.31 -11.36 -10.59
C ILE A 40 -8.25 -10.15 -10.57
N ALA A 41 -9.45 -10.30 -10.01
CA ALA A 41 -10.40 -9.21 -9.90
C ALA A 41 -9.84 -8.04 -9.07
N GLY A 42 -9.19 -8.35 -7.95
CA GLY A 42 -8.49 -7.38 -7.10
C GLY A 42 -7.39 -6.63 -7.84
N SER A 43 -6.52 -7.33 -8.57
CA SER A 43 -5.46 -6.71 -9.37
C SER A 43 -6.00 -5.78 -10.45
N VAL A 44 -7.05 -6.21 -11.16
CA VAL A 44 -7.69 -5.40 -12.21
C VAL A 44 -8.35 -4.17 -11.61
N LEU A 45 -9.13 -4.33 -10.54
CA LEU A 45 -9.79 -3.20 -9.89
C LEU A 45 -8.76 -2.21 -9.32
N ALA A 46 -7.70 -2.70 -8.67
CA ALA A 46 -6.60 -1.89 -8.18
C ALA A 46 -5.93 -1.08 -9.29
N LEU A 47 -5.69 -1.68 -10.45
CA LEU A 47 -5.09 -1.01 -11.59
C LEU A 47 -6.03 0.05 -12.20
N LEU A 48 -7.33 -0.26 -12.30
CA LEU A 48 -8.33 0.70 -12.78
C LEU A 48 -8.47 1.89 -11.82
N THR A 49 -8.50 1.62 -10.52
CA THR A 49 -8.51 2.68 -9.48
C THR A 49 -7.24 3.51 -9.56
N ALA A 50 -6.08 2.88 -9.77
CA ALA A 50 -4.83 3.60 -9.92
C ALA A 50 -4.87 4.55 -11.13
N ALA A 51 -5.31 4.04 -12.29
CA ALA A 51 -5.44 4.83 -13.51
C ALA A 51 -6.44 6.00 -13.35
N ALA A 52 -7.58 5.77 -12.70
CA ALA A 52 -8.57 6.81 -12.41
C ALA A 52 -8.02 7.87 -11.45
N GLY A 53 -7.32 7.45 -10.38
CA GLY A 53 -6.65 8.35 -9.45
C GLY A 53 -5.57 9.20 -10.14
N ALA A 54 -4.77 8.61 -11.02
CA ALA A 54 -3.75 9.32 -11.80
C ALA A 54 -4.37 10.36 -12.73
N LEU A 55 -5.43 9.99 -13.45
CA LEU A 55 -6.17 10.90 -14.32
C LEU A 55 -6.76 12.07 -13.53
N LEU A 56 -7.34 11.81 -12.36
CA LEU A 56 -7.92 12.85 -11.53
C LEU A 56 -6.85 13.76 -10.91
N ALA A 57 -5.76 13.19 -10.39
CA ALA A 57 -4.63 13.96 -9.87
C ALA A 57 -3.99 14.85 -10.95
N TRP A 58 -3.95 14.38 -12.21
CA TRP A 58 -3.49 15.19 -13.34
C TRP A 58 -4.45 16.34 -13.68
N ARG A 59 -5.77 16.11 -13.60
CA ARG A 59 -6.77 17.19 -13.81
C ARG A 59 -6.70 18.26 -12.73
N HIS A 60 -6.41 17.86 -11.48
CA HIS A 60 -6.28 18.76 -10.33
C HIS A 60 -4.82 19.14 -10.04
N TRP A 61 -3.92 19.01 -11.02
CA TRP A 61 -2.48 19.21 -10.80
C TRP A 61 -2.13 20.62 -10.34
N SER A 62 -2.91 21.61 -10.77
CA SER A 62 -2.73 23.03 -10.41
C SER A 62 -3.41 23.41 -9.09
N ASP A 63 -4.14 22.49 -8.46
CA ASP A 63 -4.82 22.73 -7.19
C ASP A 63 -3.82 22.58 -6.02
N GLY A 64 -4.24 23.02 -4.84
CA GLY A 64 -3.48 22.87 -3.60
C GLY A 64 -3.13 21.42 -3.28
N THR A 65 -2.05 21.24 -2.52
CA THR A 65 -1.55 19.95 -2.05
C THR A 65 -0.79 20.17 -0.74
N ALA A 66 -0.74 19.15 0.11
CA ALA A 66 0.05 19.16 1.34
C ALA A 66 1.57 19.24 1.09
N PHE A 67 2.01 19.11 -0.18
CA PHE A 67 3.40 19.21 -0.57
C PHE A 67 3.84 20.65 -0.85
N ASP A 68 4.73 21.16 0.01
CA ASP A 68 5.36 22.48 -0.09
C ASP A 68 6.89 22.37 0.05
N ALA A 69 7.55 23.52 0.26
CA ALA A 69 9.01 23.60 0.37
C ALA A 69 9.57 22.85 1.61
N ASP A 70 8.77 22.64 2.64
CA ASP A 70 9.17 22.02 3.90
C ASP A 70 8.74 20.54 3.97
N THR A 71 7.53 20.22 3.51
CA THR A 71 7.00 18.85 3.54
C THR A 71 7.58 17.96 2.45
N SER A 72 7.87 18.49 1.25
CA SER A 72 8.38 17.69 0.12
C SER A 72 9.74 17.04 0.39
N PRO A 73 10.76 17.76 0.91
CA PRO A 73 12.05 17.15 1.24
C PRO A 73 11.91 16.10 2.36
N THR A 74 11.09 16.41 3.38
CA THR A 74 10.87 15.52 4.52
C THR A 74 10.20 14.22 4.06
N PHE A 75 9.18 14.31 3.20
CA PHE A 75 8.55 13.16 2.57
C PHE A 75 9.56 12.31 1.78
N GLY A 76 10.42 12.95 0.97
CA GLY A 76 11.47 12.27 0.21
C GLY A 76 12.45 11.50 1.11
N ILE A 77 12.83 12.06 2.26
CA ILE A 77 13.69 11.38 3.25
C ILE A 77 12.97 10.18 3.86
N VAL A 78 11.70 10.34 4.26
CA VAL A 78 10.89 9.27 4.86
C VAL A 78 10.73 8.09 3.89
N VAL A 79 10.46 8.37 2.62
CA VAL A 79 10.40 7.36 1.54
C VAL A 79 11.78 6.74 1.28
N GLY A 80 12.84 7.55 1.24
CA GLY A 80 14.21 7.04 1.03
C GLY A 80 14.64 6.07 2.13
N ILE A 81 14.32 6.37 3.39
CA ILE A 81 14.57 5.48 4.54
C ILE A 81 13.76 4.20 4.39
N GLU A 82 12.47 4.27 4.05
CA GLU A 82 11.63 3.10 3.83
C GLU A 82 12.24 2.15 2.80
N PHE A 83 12.54 2.64 1.59
CA PHE A 83 13.13 1.82 0.54
C PHE A 83 14.48 1.24 0.96
N GLY A 84 15.31 2.02 1.67
CA GLY A 84 16.58 1.55 2.21
C GLY A 84 16.40 0.40 3.21
N VAL A 85 15.52 0.56 4.20
CA VAL A 85 15.26 -0.45 5.23
C VAL A 85 14.62 -1.70 4.63
N ALA A 86 13.66 -1.53 3.71
CA ALA A 86 13.02 -2.62 2.99
C ALA A 86 14.04 -3.44 2.20
N ALA A 87 14.87 -2.77 1.39
CA ALA A 87 15.89 -3.41 0.55
C ALA A 87 16.97 -4.12 1.38
N VAL A 88 17.50 -3.46 2.42
CA VAL A 88 18.53 -4.03 3.29
C VAL A 88 17.99 -5.27 4.00
N GLY A 89 16.82 -5.19 4.63
CA GLY A 89 16.27 -6.33 5.34
C GLY A 89 15.87 -7.49 4.42
N ALA A 90 15.30 -7.21 3.24
CA ALA A 90 15.03 -8.24 2.24
C ALA A 90 16.34 -8.90 1.75
N GLY A 91 17.40 -8.12 1.52
CA GLY A 91 18.73 -8.62 1.16
C GLY A 91 19.34 -9.51 2.24
N VAL A 92 19.27 -9.10 3.52
CA VAL A 92 19.73 -9.90 4.66
C VAL A 92 18.95 -11.22 4.75
N LEU A 93 17.63 -11.18 4.60
CA LEU A 93 16.80 -12.39 4.60
C LEU A 93 17.15 -13.33 3.45
N ALA A 94 17.44 -12.79 2.26
CA ALA A 94 17.90 -13.58 1.13
C ALA A 94 19.26 -14.25 1.39
N LEU A 95 20.22 -13.51 1.96
CA LEU A 95 21.53 -14.05 2.36
C LEU A 95 21.40 -15.17 3.40
N LEU A 96 20.44 -15.05 4.32
CA LEU A 96 20.13 -16.04 5.34
C LEU A 96 19.25 -17.20 4.83
N ARG A 97 18.92 -17.22 3.53
CA ARG A 97 18.02 -18.20 2.89
C ARG A 97 16.62 -18.26 3.55
N ARG A 98 16.14 -17.10 4.00
CA ARG A 98 14.81 -16.88 4.60
C ARG A 98 13.92 -16.04 3.67
N ASN A 99 13.96 -16.32 2.37
CA ASN A 99 13.24 -15.55 1.34
C ASN A 99 11.73 -15.51 1.57
N GLU A 100 11.17 -16.54 2.22
CA GLU A 100 9.76 -16.60 2.61
C GLU A 100 9.34 -15.48 3.58
N LEU A 101 10.31 -14.84 4.24
CA LEU A 101 10.07 -13.72 5.15
C LEU A 101 10.31 -12.36 4.50
N ALA A 102 10.84 -12.31 3.26
CA ALA A 102 11.05 -11.04 2.56
C ALA A 102 9.73 -10.30 2.40
N ALA A 103 8.66 -11.05 2.10
CA ALA A 103 7.36 -10.45 1.88
C ALA A 103 6.72 -9.78 3.12
N PRO A 104 6.58 -10.47 4.25
CA PRO A 104 6.12 -9.84 5.49
C PRO A 104 7.08 -8.76 6.00
N TRP A 105 8.39 -8.87 5.77
CA TRP A 105 9.34 -7.80 6.10
C TRP A 105 9.02 -6.50 5.37
N VAL A 106 8.88 -6.56 4.04
CA VAL A 106 8.54 -5.37 3.24
C VAL A 106 7.17 -4.81 3.68
N ALA A 107 6.18 -5.67 3.94
CA ALA A 107 4.88 -5.22 4.41
C ALA A 107 4.96 -4.50 5.77
N LEU A 108 5.81 -4.99 6.68
CA LEU A 108 6.04 -4.36 7.97
C LEU A 108 6.66 -2.97 7.82
N VAL A 109 7.69 -2.86 6.96
CA VAL A 109 8.36 -1.58 6.68
C VAL A 109 7.38 -0.58 6.07
N VAL A 110 6.59 -1.00 5.07
CA VAL A 110 5.53 -0.19 4.46
C VAL A 110 4.50 0.25 5.50
N GLY A 111 3.99 -0.69 6.32
CA GLY A 111 3.01 -0.40 7.35
C GLY A 111 3.51 0.65 8.37
N VAL A 112 4.78 0.56 8.78
CA VAL A 112 5.41 1.53 9.69
C VAL A 112 5.67 2.86 8.98
N HIS A 113 6.13 2.84 7.73
CA HIS A 113 6.38 4.03 6.92
C HIS A 113 5.12 4.88 6.68
N LEU A 114 3.96 4.25 6.60
CA LEU A 114 2.71 4.98 6.36
C LEU A 114 2.31 5.89 7.54
N PHE A 115 2.80 5.67 8.76
CA PHE A 115 2.54 6.58 9.89
C PHE A 115 3.12 8.00 9.69
N PRO A 116 4.44 8.16 9.44
CA PRO A 116 4.99 9.49 9.14
C PRO A 116 4.42 10.07 7.84
N VAL A 117 4.10 9.25 6.82
CA VAL A 117 3.41 9.76 5.63
C VAL A 117 2.05 10.37 6.00
N ALA A 118 1.24 9.66 6.79
CA ALA A 118 -0.07 10.15 7.23
C ALA A 118 0.02 11.48 7.97
N ALA A 119 1.07 11.65 8.79
CA ALA A 119 1.35 12.89 9.51
C ALA A 119 1.75 14.03 8.57
N LEU A 120 2.61 13.75 7.58
CA LEU A 120 3.14 14.76 6.66
C LEU A 120 2.08 15.33 5.71
N ILE A 121 1.14 14.49 5.25
CA ILE A 121 0.10 14.89 4.30
C ILE A 121 -1.27 15.15 4.96
N ASP A 122 -1.31 15.15 6.30
CA ASP A 122 -2.50 15.31 7.14
C ASP A 122 -3.73 14.54 6.63
N TYR A 123 -3.54 13.24 6.36
CA TYR A 123 -4.60 12.38 5.82
C TYR A 123 -4.88 11.20 6.76
N PRO A 124 -5.86 11.34 7.70
CA PRO A 124 -6.12 10.35 8.75
C PRO A 124 -6.43 8.93 8.29
N LEU A 125 -6.99 8.75 7.09
CA LEU A 125 -7.24 7.42 6.51
C LEU A 125 -5.95 6.59 6.45
N ILE A 126 -4.81 7.24 6.19
CA ILE A 126 -3.52 6.57 6.04
C ILE A 126 -3.05 5.97 7.36
N TYR A 127 -3.39 6.55 8.53
CA TYR A 127 -3.09 5.91 9.83
C TYR A 127 -3.81 4.57 10.00
N VAL A 128 -5.05 4.48 9.54
CA VAL A 128 -5.83 3.23 9.59
C VAL A 128 -5.17 2.19 8.68
N VAL A 129 -4.77 2.60 7.47
CA VAL A 129 -4.05 1.73 6.53
C VAL A 129 -2.72 1.27 7.12
N ALA A 130 -1.95 2.18 7.71
CA ALA A 130 -0.67 1.90 8.36
C ALA A 130 -0.81 0.80 9.44
N ALA A 131 -1.81 0.95 10.32
CA ALA A 131 -2.10 -0.02 11.36
C ALA A 131 -2.52 -1.38 10.78
N LEU A 132 -3.44 -1.39 9.81
CA LEU A 132 -3.93 -2.63 9.21
C LEU A 132 -2.84 -3.39 8.45
N VAL A 133 -2.01 -2.70 7.65
CA VAL A 133 -0.88 -3.31 6.94
C VAL A 133 0.15 -3.86 7.93
N THR A 134 0.45 -3.13 9.01
CA THR A 134 1.34 -3.60 10.08
C THR A 134 0.79 -4.87 10.74
N VAL A 135 -0.51 -4.91 11.05
CA VAL A 135 -1.16 -6.10 11.60
C VAL A 135 -1.08 -7.27 10.62
N VAL A 136 -1.36 -7.06 9.33
CA VAL A 136 -1.22 -8.10 8.29
C VAL A 136 0.21 -8.63 8.25
N ALA A 137 1.22 -7.76 8.27
CA ALA A 137 2.62 -8.16 8.21
C ALA A 137 3.03 -9.07 9.38
N VAL A 138 2.60 -8.73 10.60
CA VAL A 138 2.88 -9.53 11.81
C VAL A 138 2.07 -10.83 11.84
N ALA A 139 0.82 -10.81 11.39
CA ALA A 139 -0.08 -11.96 11.42
C ALA A 139 0.14 -12.94 10.25
N ALA A 140 0.80 -12.52 9.16
CA ALA A 140 0.91 -13.33 7.95
C ALA A 140 1.60 -14.68 8.19
N VAL A 141 2.69 -14.71 8.95
CA VAL A 141 3.45 -15.94 9.22
C VAL A 141 2.64 -16.97 10.01
N PRO A 142 2.05 -16.66 11.18
CA PRO A 142 1.25 -17.64 11.91
C PRO A 142 0.01 -18.08 11.12
N VAL A 143 -0.66 -17.17 10.39
CA VAL A 143 -1.82 -17.50 9.56
C VAL A 143 -1.44 -18.44 8.42
N ALA A 144 -0.35 -18.15 7.71
CA ALA A 144 0.13 -18.99 6.60
C ALA A 144 0.45 -20.40 7.06
N ARG A 145 1.13 -20.53 8.22
CA ARG A 145 1.42 -21.84 8.84
C ARG A 145 0.15 -22.58 9.23
N ALA A 146 -0.79 -21.92 9.90
CA ALA A 146 -2.05 -22.54 10.33
C ALA A 146 -2.94 -23.00 9.16
N ARG A 147 -2.79 -22.37 7.99
CA ARG A 147 -3.60 -22.65 6.79
C ARG A 147 -2.84 -23.44 5.72
N ALA A 148 -1.58 -23.81 5.97
CA ALA A 148 -0.69 -24.50 5.03
C ALA A 148 -0.62 -23.82 3.63
N VAL A 149 -0.50 -22.49 3.62
CA VAL A 149 -0.31 -21.66 2.42
C VAL A 149 1.01 -20.90 2.49
N THR A 150 1.46 -20.34 1.37
CA THR A 150 2.68 -19.53 1.36
C THR A 150 2.48 -18.23 2.16
N VAL A 151 3.54 -17.76 2.81
CA VAL A 151 3.51 -16.52 3.60
C VAL A 151 3.21 -15.32 2.68
N SER A 152 3.81 -15.31 1.48
CA SER A 152 3.57 -14.31 0.45
C SER A 152 2.11 -14.26 -0.01
N ALA A 153 1.43 -15.41 -0.15
CA ALA A 153 0.01 -15.44 -0.48
C ALA A 153 -0.86 -14.71 0.56
N VAL A 154 -0.58 -14.92 1.85
CA VAL A 154 -1.35 -14.31 2.94
C VAL A 154 -1.08 -12.81 3.05
N VAL A 155 0.20 -12.41 3.08
CA VAL A 155 0.56 -10.98 3.20
C VAL A 155 0.12 -10.21 1.94
N GLY A 156 0.28 -10.79 0.76
CA GLY A 156 -0.14 -10.19 -0.51
C GLY A 156 -1.64 -9.97 -0.57
N LEU A 157 -2.45 -10.97 -0.20
CA LEU A 157 -3.90 -10.84 -0.15
C LEU A 157 -4.34 -9.79 0.90
N GLY A 158 -3.77 -9.85 2.11
CA GLY A 158 -4.12 -8.94 3.20
C GLY A 158 -3.75 -7.49 2.88
N THR A 159 -2.49 -7.23 2.54
CA THR A 159 -2.00 -5.88 2.22
C THR A 159 -2.64 -5.35 0.95
N GLY A 160 -2.76 -6.17 -0.10
CA GLY A 160 -3.43 -5.79 -1.33
C GLY A 160 -4.90 -5.43 -1.11
N GLY A 161 -5.61 -6.18 -0.27
CA GLY A 161 -7.00 -5.89 0.11
C GLY A 161 -7.14 -4.57 0.87
N VAL A 162 -6.30 -4.34 1.88
CA VAL A 162 -6.31 -3.08 2.66
C VAL A 162 -6.03 -1.88 1.76
N LEU A 163 -4.99 -1.96 0.92
CA LEU A 163 -4.62 -0.88 0.02
C LEU A 163 -5.68 -0.65 -1.06
N LEU A 164 -6.29 -1.70 -1.62
CA LEU A 164 -7.37 -1.56 -2.60
C LEU A 164 -8.58 -0.84 -1.99
N VAL A 165 -9.02 -1.23 -0.79
CA VAL A 165 -10.13 -0.55 -0.10
C VAL A 165 -9.80 0.92 0.10
N ALA A 166 -8.61 1.23 0.60
CA ALA A 166 -8.17 2.61 0.82
C ALA A 166 -8.03 3.41 -0.50
N ALA A 167 -7.59 2.77 -1.58
CA ALA A 167 -7.49 3.38 -2.90
C ALA A 167 -8.87 3.75 -3.44
N VAL A 168 -9.84 2.83 -3.37
CA VAL A 168 -11.22 3.07 -3.78
C VAL A 168 -11.86 4.14 -2.90
N SER A 169 -11.67 4.09 -1.58
CA SER A 169 -12.15 5.12 -0.66
C SER A 169 -11.57 6.49 -1.01
N SER A 170 -10.27 6.59 -1.27
CA SER A 170 -9.62 7.85 -1.64
C SER A 170 -10.10 8.37 -3.00
N LEU A 171 -10.34 7.48 -3.97
CA LEU A 171 -10.92 7.85 -5.26
C LEU A 171 -12.34 8.41 -5.08
N LEU A 172 -13.17 7.75 -4.27
CA LEU A 172 -14.53 8.23 -3.97
C LEU A 172 -14.50 9.56 -3.21
N ILE A 173 -13.59 9.74 -2.26
CA ILE A 173 -13.40 11.02 -1.57
C ILE A 173 -13.03 12.12 -2.57
N ALA A 174 -12.12 11.84 -3.50
CA ALA A 174 -11.72 12.81 -4.53
C ALA A 174 -12.85 13.13 -5.52
N LEU A 175 -13.73 12.18 -5.84
CA LEU A 175 -14.86 12.36 -6.75
C LEU A 175 -16.10 13.01 -6.10
N LEU A 176 -16.30 12.81 -4.79
CA LEU A 176 -17.49 13.25 -4.06
C LEU A 176 -17.24 14.45 -3.17
N GLY A 177 -15.98 14.69 -2.79
CA GLY A 177 -15.61 15.74 -1.84
C GLY A 177 -15.69 17.14 -2.43
N TYR A 178 -15.79 17.27 -3.76
CA TYR A 178 -15.65 18.54 -4.48
C TYR A 178 -16.44 18.54 -5.80
#